data_AF-A0A0P9BV83-F1
#
_entry.id   AF-A0A0P9BV83-F1
#
_cell.length_a   1.000
_cell.length_b   1.000
_cell.length_c   1.000
_cell.angle_alpha   90.00
_cell.angle_beta   90.00
_cell.angle_gamma   90.00
#
_symmetry.space_group_name_H-M   'P 1'
#
loop_
_entity.id
_entity.type
_entity.pdbx_description
1 polymer ?
#
loop_
_entity_poly.entity_id
_entity_poly.type
_entity_poly.pdbx_seq_one_letter_code
_entity_poly.pdbx_strand_id
1 'polypeptide(L)'
;MADQEPPQEQPIMDSSGERDGSRDVSEYRKRQLQLHLYLLFHAHKCKLRVCNVNYCKAMKAVLVHMGTCKQKMDCTMKPCASSRKILLHYKTCIKGDCFLCLPFRQNPVLQNARRLRRLPNRRHPAAAA
;
A
#
# COMPACT_ATOMS: atom_id res chain seq x y z
N MET A 1 -23.03 -56.57 21.58
CA MET A 1 -23.47 -55.85 22.79
C MET A 1 -22.51 -56.20 23.92
N ALA A 2 -21.70 -55.24 24.36
CA ALA A 2 -21.07 -55.20 25.68
C ALA A 2 -20.66 -53.73 25.90
N ASP A 3 -21.03 -53.24 27.07
CA ASP A 3 -21.11 -51.85 27.51
C ASP A 3 -19.89 -51.51 28.37
N GLN A 4 -19.27 -50.34 28.17
CA GLN A 4 -18.34 -49.75 29.15
C GLN A 4 -18.17 -48.23 28.90
N GLU A 5 -18.99 -47.42 29.57
CA GLU A 5 -18.79 -45.98 29.88
C GLU A 5 -17.82 -45.82 31.09
N PRO A 6 -17.41 -44.60 31.52
CA PRO A 6 -16.41 -43.69 30.96
C PRO A 6 -15.31 -43.35 32.02
N PRO A 7 -14.46 -42.34 31.82
CA PRO A 7 -14.02 -41.52 32.95
C PRO A 7 -14.43 -40.05 32.76
N GLN A 8 -15.10 -39.53 33.78
CA GLN A 8 -15.43 -38.12 33.93
C GLN A 8 -14.29 -37.41 34.64
N GLU A 9 -13.77 -36.33 34.05
CA GLU A 9 -13.15 -35.24 34.80
C GLU A 9 -13.68 -33.89 34.30
N GLN A 10 -13.90 -33.02 35.28
CA GLN A 10 -14.81 -31.88 35.33
C GLN A 10 -14.13 -30.55 34.88
N PRO A 11 -14.88 -29.43 34.81
CA PRO A 11 -14.57 -28.27 33.97
C PRO A 11 -13.65 -27.26 34.68
N ILE A 12 -12.66 -26.75 33.94
CA ILE A 12 -11.91 -25.55 34.34
C ILE A 12 -12.49 -24.32 33.63
N MET A 13 -13.28 -23.62 34.44
CA MET A 13 -13.51 -22.17 34.50
C MET A 13 -12.78 -21.25 33.52
N ASP A 14 -13.59 -20.32 33.02
CA ASP A 14 -13.30 -19.04 32.42
C ASP A 14 -11.92 -18.46 32.76
N SER A 15 -11.13 -18.23 31.73
CA SER A 15 -10.30 -17.03 31.71
C SER A 15 -10.35 -16.49 30.30
N SER A 16 -11.29 -15.57 30.15
CA SER A 16 -11.28 -14.50 29.17
C SER A 16 -9.88 -13.88 29.05
N GLY A 17 -9.00 -14.54 28.29
CA GLY A 17 -7.71 -14.02 27.85
C GLY A 17 -7.99 -12.99 26.77
N GLU A 18 -8.08 -11.75 27.21
CA GLU A 18 -8.29 -10.57 26.41
C GLU A 18 -7.45 -10.64 25.13
N ARG A 19 -8.17 -10.57 24.01
CA ARG A 19 -7.60 -10.29 22.69
C ARG A 19 -7.01 -8.88 22.71
N ASP A 20 -5.83 -8.72 23.28
CA ASP A 20 -5.02 -7.53 23.05
C ASP A 20 -4.32 -7.68 21.69
N GLY A 21 -5.12 -7.52 20.63
CA GLY A 21 -4.62 -7.24 19.29
C GLY A 21 -4.15 -5.78 19.23
N SER A 22 -3.24 -5.37 20.12
CA SER A 22 -2.62 -4.06 20.06
C SER A 22 -1.57 -4.09 18.94
N ARG A 23 -2.04 -3.61 17.79
CA ARG A 23 -1.35 -3.54 16.51
C ARG A 23 -0.10 -2.65 16.60
N ASP A 24 1.02 -3.16 17.11
CA ASP A 24 2.29 -2.70 16.59
C ASP A 24 2.46 -3.32 15.20
N VAL A 25 2.05 -2.55 14.19
CA VAL A 25 2.55 -2.77 12.83
C VAL A 25 4.06 -2.67 12.95
N SER A 26 4.76 -3.81 12.87
CA SER A 26 6.21 -3.85 13.09
C SER A 26 6.92 -2.74 12.33
N GLU A 27 7.94 -2.14 12.95
CA GLU A 27 8.77 -1.09 12.34
C GLU A 27 9.22 -1.45 10.91
N TYR A 28 9.46 -2.74 10.66
CA TYR A 28 9.72 -3.28 9.34
C TYR A 28 8.60 -2.98 8.33
N ARG A 29 7.35 -3.27 8.67
CA ARG A 29 6.20 -3.01 7.80
C ARG A 29 5.96 -1.52 7.58
N LYS A 30 6.22 -0.68 8.59
CA LYS A 30 6.20 0.79 8.44
C LYS A 30 7.23 1.25 7.40
N ARG A 31 8.48 0.77 7.49
CA ARG A 31 9.55 1.06 6.53
C ARG A 31 9.23 0.58 5.11
N GLN A 32 8.64 -0.61 4.95
CA GLN A 32 8.22 -1.11 3.64
C GLN A 32 7.18 -0.21 2.97
N LEU A 33 6.19 0.25 3.72
CA LEU A 33 5.17 1.16 3.19
C LEU A 33 5.75 2.54 2.85
N GLN A 34 6.66 3.07 3.67
CA GLN A 34 7.37 4.31 3.35
C GLN A 34 8.20 4.16 2.07
N LEU A 35 8.97 3.07 1.95
CA LEU A 35 9.75 2.79 0.74
C LEU A 35 8.86 2.67 -0.49
N HIS A 36 7.72 1.98 -0.38
CA HIS A 36 6.75 1.85 -1.47
C HIS A 36 6.25 3.23 -1.94
N LEU A 37 5.86 4.09 -1.00
CA LEU A 37 5.40 5.44 -1.32
C LEU A 37 6.52 6.29 -1.95
N TYR A 38 7.73 6.19 -1.42
CA TYR A 38 8.92 6.82 -1.99
C TYR A 38 9.16 6.39 -3.43
N LEU A 39 9.13 5.09 -3.72
CA LEU A 39 9.36 4.56 -5.06
C LEU A 39 8.30 5.03 -6.06
N LEU A 40 7.04 5.18 -5.64
CA LEU A 40 5.99 5.76 -6.48
C LEU A 40 6.31 7.21 -6.85
N PHE A 41 6.77 8.02 -5.89
CA PHE A 41 7.16 9.41 -6.16
C PHE A 41 8.43 9.50 -7.02
N HIS A 42 9.43 8.66 -6.73
CA HIS A 42 10.65 8.57 -7.51
C HIS A 42 10.34 8.20 -8.96
N ALA A 43 9.62 7.09 -9.19
CA ALA A 43 9.31 6.59 -10.53
C ALA A 43 8.53 7.61 -11.37
N HIS A 44 7.65 8.39 -10.74
CA HIS A 44 6.91 9.46 -11.41
C HIS A 44 7.82 10.63 -11.84
N LYS A 45 8.81 11.03 -11.03
CA LYS A 45 9.75 12.12 -11.37
C LYS A 45 10.90 11.64 -12.26
N CYS A 46 11.24 10.35 -12.19
CA CYS A 46 12.42 9.79 -12.82
C CYS A 46 12.24 9.71 -14.34
N LYS A 47 12.99 10.53 -15.08
CA LYS A 47 13.01 10.52 -16.56
C LYS A 47 14.06 9.57 -17.16
N LEU A 48 14.95 9.02 -16.32
CA LEU A 48 16.03 8.16 -16.77
C LEU A 48 15.48 6.86 -17.39
N ARG A 49 16.02 6.47 -18.55
CA ARG A 49 15.70 5.18 -19.19
C ARG A 49 16.24 4.01 -18.36
N VAL A 50 17.47 4.13 -17.88
CA VAL A 50 18.11 3.20 -16.96
C VAL A 50 18.31 3.93 -15.63
N CYS A 51 17.66 3.43 -14.58
CA CYS A 51 17.77 4.01 -13.24
C CYS A 51 18.29 2.93 -12.29
N ASN A 52 19.32 3.28 -11.50
CA ASN A 52 19.94 2.36 -10.56
C ASN A 52 19.12 2.16 -9.28
N VAL A 53 18.01 2.89 -9.12
CA VAL A 53 17.10 2.69 -7.99
C VAL A 53 16.31 1.39 -8.19
N ASN A 54 16.50 0.46 -7.26
CA ASN A 54 15.78 -0.81 -7.22
C ASN A 54 14.27 -0.58 -7.34
N TYR A 55 13.59 -1.44 -8.09
CA TYR A 55 12.15 -1.38 -8.35
C TYR A 55 11.63 -0.13 -9.10
N CYS A 56 12.49 0.82 -9.49
CA CYS A 56 12.06 2.00 -10.25
C CYS A 56 11.39 1.60 -11.58
N LYS A 57 11.99 0.67 -12.35
CA LYS A 57 11.41 0.14 -13.60
C LYS A 57 10.04 -0.49 -13.37
N ALA A 58 9.88 -1.27 -12.30
CA ALA A 58 8.61 -1.91 -11.96
C ALA A 58 7.54 -0.87 -11.58
N MET A 59 7.87 0.11 -10.74
CA MET A 59 6.93 1.17 -10.35
C MET A 59 6.56 2.08 -11.52
N LYS A 60 7.46 2.31 -12.49
CA LYS A 60 7.11 2.98 -13.75
C LYS A 60 6.04 2.21 -14.53
N ALA A 61 6.19 0.89 -14.66
CA ALA A 61 5.19 0.05 -15.33
C ALA A 61 3.84 0.09 -14.61
N VAL A 62 3.84 0.05 -13.27
CA VAL A 62 2.61 0.19 -12.46
C VAL A 62 1.95 1.56 -12.71
N LEU A 63 2.72 2.65 -12.75
CA LEU A 63 2.19 3.99 -13.03
C LEU A 63 1.58 4.10 -14.43
N VAL A 64 2.21 3.49 -15.45
CA VAL A 64 1.66 3.40 -16.81
C VAL A 64 0.32 2.66 -16.79
N HIS A 65 0.27 1.49 -16.17
CA HIS A 65 -0.97 0.73 -16.03
C HIS A 65 -2.05 1.51 -15.26
N MET A 66 -1.69 2.19 -14.16
CA MET A 66 -2.64 3.00 -13.39
C MET A 66 -3.29 4.12 -14.22
N GLY A 67 -2.60 4.59 -15.27
CA GLY A 67 -3.12 5.56 -16.23
C GLY A 67 -4.27 5.02 -17.09
N THR A 68 -4.22 3.75 -17.49
CA THR A 68 -5.23 3.12 -18.38
C THR A 68 -6.22 2.22 -17.62
N CYS A 69 -5.90 1.83 -16.39
CA CYS A 69 -6.69 0.88 -15.63
C CYS A 69 -7.99 1.49 -15.10
N LYS A 70 -9.13 0.93 -15.50
CA LYS A 70 -10.48 1.39 -15.09
C LYS A 70 -10.93 0.81 -13.74
N GLN A 71 -10.37 -0.33 -13.33
CA GLN A 71 -10.81 -1.10 -12.15
C GLN A 71 -10.43 -0.47 -10.80
N LYS A 72 -9.78 0.71 -10.77
CA LYS A 72 -9.40 1.45 -9.54
C LYS A 72 -8.81 0.53 -8.45
N MET A 73 -9.55 0.29 -7.37
CA MET A 73 -9.10 -0.49 -6.21
C MET A 73 -9.31 -2.00 -6.37
N ASP A 74 -10.17 -2.39 -7.31
CA ASP A 74 -10.58 -3.78 -7.59
C ASP A 74 -9.75 -4.40 -8.71
N CYS A 75 -8.62 -3.77 -9.06
CA CYS A 75 -7.72 -4.29 -10.07
C CYS A 75 -7.08 -5.61 -9.60
N THR A 76 -7.20 -6.65 -10.43
CA THR A 76 -6.59 -7.97 -10.17
C THR A 76 -5.06 -7.91 -10.06
N MET A 77 -4.43 -6.89 -10.65
CA MET A 77 -3.00 -6.66 -10.52
C MET A 77 -2.67 -6.06 -9.15
N LYS A 78 -2.16 -6.90 -8.24
CA LYS A 78 -1.85 -6.54 -6.83
C LYS A 78 -1.03 -5.24 -6.69
N PRO A 79 0.05 -4.99 -7.46
CA PRO A 79 0.82 -3.75 -7.34
C PRO A 79 0.02 -2.50 -7.71
N CYS A 80 -0.93 -2.59 -8.65
CA CYS A 80 -1.82 -1.48 -9.01
C CYS A 80 -2.79 -1.15 -7.87
N ALA A 81 -3.53 -2.15 -7.37
CA ALA A 81 -4.48 -1.96 -6.30
C ALA A 81 -3.80 -1.42 -5.02
N SER A 82 -2.66 -1.99 -4.65
CA SER A 82 -1.86 -1.53 -3.50
C SER A 82 -1.36 -0.08 -3.68
N SER A 83 -0.76 0.22 -4.84
CA SER A 83 -0.24 1.56 -5.14
C SER A 83 -1.34 2.62 -5.17
N ARG A 84 -2.56 2.26 -5.60
CA ARG A 84 -3.71 3.17 -5.54
C ARG A 84 -4.17 3.44 -4.11
N LYS A 85 -4.21 2.41 -3.25
CA LYS A 85 -4.58 2.57 -1.84
C LYS A 85 -3.62 3.51 -1.11
N ILE A 86 -2.30 3.34 -1.27
CA ILE A 86 -1.31 4.17 -0.59
C ILE A 86 -1.31 5.63 -1.09
N LEU A 87 -1.49 5.84 -2.40
CA LEU A 87 -1.60 7.20 -2.95
C LEU A 87 -2.90 7.89 -2.53
N LEU A 88 -4.01 7.16 -2.45
CA LEU A 88 -5.28 7.68 -1.93
C LEU A 88 -5.11 8.13 -0.48
N HIS A 89 -4.53 7.28 0.37
CA HIS A 89 -4.24 7.62 1.75
C HIS A 89 -3.38 8.90 1.84
N TYR A 90 -2.27 8.97 1.11
CA TYR A 90 -1.43 10.18 1.13
C TYR A 90 -2.20 11.45 0.70
N LYS A 91 -3.13 11.32 -0.25
CA LYS A 91 -3.92 12.44 -0.77
C LYS A 91 -4.96 12.95 0.24
N THR A 92 -5.61 12.06 0.97
CA THR A 92 -6.74 12.36 1.88
C THR A 92 -6.34 12.45 3.34
N CYS A 93 -5.19 11.89 3.72
CA CYS A 93 -4.67 12.00 5.06
C CYS A 93 -4.36 13.46 5.38
N ILE A 94 -4.84 13.93 6.53
CA ILE A 94 -4.53 15.24 7.12
C ILE A 94 -3.72 15.11 8.42
N LYS A 95 -3.68 13.90 8.98
CA LYS A 95 -3.04 13.59 10.25
C LYS A 95 -1.56 13.98 10.21
N GLY A 96 -1.13 14.84 11.16
CA GLY A 96 0.21 15.43 11.20
C GLY A 96 1.28 14.43 11.56
N ASP A 97 0.98 13.50 12.46
CA ASP A 97 1.80 12.41 12.98
C ASP A 97 1.64 11.10 12.18
N CYS A 98 1.15 11.17 10.93
CA CYS A 98 1.00 9.98 10.10
C CYS A 98 2.37 9.43 9.66
N PHE A 99 2.77 8.26 10.16
CA PHE A 99 4.06 7.62 9.85
C PHE A 99 4.33 7.43 8.34
N LEU A 100 3.29 7.28 7.52
CA LEU A 100 3.43 7.20 6.06
C LEU A 100 3.59 8.55 5.40
N CYS A 101 2.91 9.58 5.89
CA CYS A 101 2.85 10.89 5.22
C CYS A 101 3.90 11.87 5.74
N LEU A 102 4.22 11.80 7.03
CA LEU A 102 5.13 12.69 7.76
C LEU A 102 6.48 12.87 7.06
N PRO A 103 7.25 11.80 6.74
CA PRO A 103 8.58 11.95 6.14
C PRO A 103 8.52 12.68 4.78
N PHE A 104 7.44 12.49 4.02
CA PHE A 104 7.22 13.12 2.72
C PHE A 104 6.62 14.53 2.82
N ARG A 105 5.99 14.90 3.94
CA ARG A 105 5.47 16.25 4.21
C ARG A 105 6.52 17.18 4.85
N GLN A 106 7.54 16.64 5.50
CA GLN A 106 8.64 17.43 6.05
C GLN A 106 9.76 17.66 5.04
N ASN A 107 9.99 16.73 4.11
CA ASN A 107 11.07 16.85 3.12
C ASN A 107 10.55 17.32 1.75
N PRO A 108 10.78 18.58 1.34
CA PRO A 108 10.32 19.11 0.04
C PRO A 108 10.91 18.37 -1.17
N VAL A 109 12.10 17.76 -1.04
CA VAL A 109 12.71 16.93 -2.10
C VAL A 109 11.89 15.67 -2.37
N LEU A 110 11.37 15.05 -1.31
CA LEU A 110 10.46 13.90 -1.36
C LEU A 110 9.01 14.33 -1.65
N GLN A 111 8.69 15.57 -1.29
CA GLN A 111 7.42 16.21 -1.60
C GLN A 111 7.32 16.47 -3.12
N ASN A 112 6.16 16.13 -3.68
CA ASN A 112 5.53 16.69 -4.90
C ASN A 112 4.35 15.79 -5.35
N ALA A 113 3.62 15.24 -4.39
CA ALA A 113 2.39 14.52 -4.63
C ALA A 113 1.19 15.42 -5.01
N ARG A 114 1.35 16.75 -4.99
CA ARG A 114 0.33 17.68 -5.47
C ARG A 114 0.08 17.55 -6.98
N ARG A 115 1.07 17.10 -7.77
CA ARG A 115 0.88 16.81 -9.22
C ARG A 115 0.33 15.41 -9.51
N LEU A 116 0.50 14.43 -8.63
CA LEU A 116 -0.21 13.13 -8.74
C LEU A 116 -1.72 13.28 -8.52
N ARG A 117 -2.19 14.37 -7.89
CA ARG A 117 -3.62 14.74 -7.85
C ARG A 117 -4.19 15.03 -9.24
N ARG A 118 -3.34 15.39 -10.20
CA ARG A 118 -3.62 15.54 -11.63
C ARG A 118 -2.76 14.56 -12.42
N LEU A 119 -2.81 13.27 -12.12
CA LEU A 119 -2.73 12.30 -13.21
C LEU A 119 -4.09 12.40 -13.91
N PRO A 120 -4.25 13.18 -14.99
CA PRO A 120 -5.31 12.83 -15.91
C PRO A 120 -5.05 11.38 -16.30
N ASN A 121 -6.12 10.60 -16.42
CA ASN A 121 -6.12 9.49 -17.35
C ASN A 121 -5.55 10.05 -18.67
N ARG A 122 -4.24 9.89 -18.91
CA ARG A 122 -3.62 10.34 -20.16
C ARG A 122 -4.14 9.36 -21.20
N ARG A 123 -5.34 9.67 -21.69
CA ARG A 123 -5.77 9.33 -23.04
C ARG A 123 -4.68 9.90 -23.94
N HIS A 124 -3.69 9.07 -24.25
CA HIS A 124 -2.98 9.26 -25.50
C HIS A 124 -4.02 9.07 -26.59
N PRO A 125 -4.01 9.91 -27.63
CA PRO A 125 -4.93 9.74 -28.73
C PRO A 125 -4.67 8.37 -29.35
N ALA A 126 -5.74 7.69 -29.72
CA ALA A 126 -5.65 6.64 -30.72
C ALA A 126 -4.90 7.25 -31.91
N ALA A 127 -3.78 6.64 -32.29
CA ALA A 127 -3.18 6.88 -33.59
C ALA A 127 -4.26 6.53 -34.62
N ALA A 128 -4.75 7.56 -35.30
CA ALA A 128 -5.59 7.48 -36.47
C ALA A 128 -4.70 7.46 -37.72
N ALA A 129 -5.20 6.77 -38.75
CA ALA A 129 -4.64 6.53 -40.08
C ALA A 129 -3.59 5.42 -40.17
#